data_AF-A0A3B1CAT6-F1
#
_entry.id   AF-A0A3B1CAT6-F1
#
_cell.length_a   1.000
_cell.length_b   1.000
_cell.length_c   1.000
_cell.angle_alpha   90.00
_cell.angle_beta   90.00
_cell.angle_gamma   90.00
#
_symmetry.space_group_name_H-M   'P 1'
#
loop_
_entity.id
_entity.type
_entity.pdbx_description
1 polymer ?
#
loop_
_entity_poly.entity_id
_entity_poly.type
_entity_poly.pdbx_seq_one_letter_code
_entity_poly.pdbx_strand_id
1 'polypeptide(L)'
;MTRITDKDRIDSLIKHFWENGFLTLSRKHGTYLPSPSPIGDYEVDAVGKLNKKYVLGLTLEKEDIENPNILRKIKFLANQKNKFSLQKVTLFLGCPDELRSDLESLLLQLDENLRNNIKIVSTSLNND
;
A
#
# COMPACT_ATOMS: atom_id res chain seq x y z
N MET A 1 -9.90 -19.14 -16.08
CA MET A 1 -9.59 -18.19 -15.00
C MET A 1 -8.14 -17.80 -15.13
N THR A 2 -7.84 -16.57 -15.51
CA THR A 2 -6.46 -16.07 -15.61
C THR A 2 -5.93 -15.90 -14.19
N ARG A 3 -4.78 -16.50 -13.88
CA ARG A 3 -4.15 -16.37 -12.56
C ARG A 3 -3.65 -14.93 -12.42
N ILE A 4 -4.16 -14.20 -11.42
CA ILE A 4 -3.66 -12.86 -11.08
C ILE A 4 -2.22 -13.01 -10.58
N THR A 5 -1.30 -12.25 -11.17
CA THR A 5 0.11 -12.22 -10.76
C THR A 5 0.38 -11.08 -9.79
N ASP A 6 1.48 -11.15 -9.04
CA ASP A 6 1.93 -10.08 -8.15
C ASP A 6 2.08 -8.75 -8.91
N LYS A 7 2.57 -8.81 -10.15
CA LYS A 7 2.68 -7.65 -11.02
C LYS A 7 1.32 -7.01 -11.28
N ASP A 8 0.29 -7.81 -11.56
CA ASP A 8 -1.07 -7.31 -11.82
C ASP A 8 -1.66 -6.62 -10.59
N ARG A 9 -1.42 -7.15 -9.39
CA ARG A 9 -1.86 -6.53 -8.13
C ARG A 9 -1.18 -5.18 -7.91
N ILE A 10 0.12 -5.11 -8.19
CA ILE A 10 0.88 -3.85 -8.09
C ILE A 10 0.42 -2.87 -9.16
N ASP A 11 0.16 -3.31 -10.40
CA ASP A 11 -0.43 -2.47 -11.45
C ASP A 11 -1.76 -1.85 -11.00
N SER A 12 -2.63 -2.66 -10.38
CA SER A 12 -3.89 -2.18 -9.80
C SER A 12 -3.67 -1.17 -8.67
N LEU A 13 -2.76 -1.45 -7.73
CA LEU A 13 -2.35 -0.51 -6.68
C LEU A 13 -1.83 0.83 -7.25
N ILE A 14 -1.07 0.79 -8.35
CA ILE A 14 -0.59 1.98 -9.05
C ILE A 14 -1.74 2.76 -9.70
N LYS A 15 -2.74 2.08 -10.28
CA LYS A 15 -3.95 2.75 -10.80
C LYS A 15 -4.62 3.58 -9.70
N HIS A 16 -4.73 3.03 -8.49
CA HIS A 16 -5.27 3.76 -7.33
C HIS A 16 -4.43 4.97 -6.92
N PHE A 17 -3.10 4.93 -7.07
CA PHE A 17 -2.26 6.12 -6.89
C PHE A 17 -2.69 7.23 -7.85
N TRP A 18 -2.83 6.90 -9.13
CA TRP A 18 -3.16 7.86 -10.18
C TRP A 18 -4.58 8.43 -10.03
N GLU A 19 -5.56 7.59 -9.72
CA GLU A 19 -6.94 8.02 -9.43
C GLU A 19 -7.02 8.99 -8.23
N ASN A 20 -6.08 8.87 -7.29
CA ASN A 20 -5.95 9.79 -6.16
C ASN A 20 -4.97 10.96 -6.42
N GLY A 21 -4.48 11.13 -7.66
CA GLY A 21 -3.61 12.23 -8.08
C GLY A 21 -2.14 12.10 -7.69
N PHE A 22 -1.70 10.93 -7.22
CA PHE A 22 -0.30 10.68 -6.87
C PHE A 22 0.48 10.19 -8.10
N LEU A 23 1.65 10.78 -8.34
CA LEU A 23 2.61 10.29 -9.34
C LEU A 23 3.43 9.14 -8.74
N THR A 24 3.58 8.04 -9.47
CA THR A 24 4.45 6.92 -9.07
C THR A 24 5.92 7.29 -9.25
N LEU A 25 6.72 7.14 -8.19
CA LEU A 25 8.17 7.38 -8.22
C LEU A 25 8.98 6.10 -8.34
N SER A 26 8.54 5.03 -7.67
CA SER A 26 9.17 3.72 -7.70
C SER A 26 8.12 2.63 -7.51
N ARG A 27 8.36 1.45 -8.10
CA ARG A 27 7.47 0.30 -8.00
C ARG A 27 8.21 -1.00 -8.28
N LYS A 28 7.79 -2.09 -7.62
CA LYS A 28 8.25 -3.43 -8.00
C LYS A 28 7.71 -3.79 -9.39
N HIS A 29 8.46 -4.67 -10.07
CA HIS A 29 8.18 -5.14 -11.43
C HIS A 29 8.02 -4.02 -12.48
N GLY A 30 8.53 -2.82 -12.21
CA GLY A 30 8.55 -1.72 -13.16
C GLY A 30 9.59 -1.94 -14.27
N THR A 31 9.22 -1.63 -15.51
CA THR A 31 10.17 -1.66 -16.64
C THR A 31 11.09 -0.42 -16.64
N TYR A 32 10.54 0.74 -16.30
CA TYR A 32 11.23 2.04 -16.40
C TYR A 32 11.36 2.76 -15.06
N LEU A 33 10.54 2.37 -14.08
CA LEU A 33 10.61 2.92 -12.73
C LEU A 33 11.48 2.02 -11.85
N PRO A 34 12.32 2.59 -10.99
CA PRO A 34 13.17 1.81 -10.10
C PRO A 34 12.32 1.04 -9.09
N SER A 35 12.88 -0.05 -8.56
CA SER A 35 12.32 -0.72 -7.39
C SER A 35 12.37 0.19 -6.15
N PRO A 36 11.35 0.18 -5.29
CA PRO A 36 11.37 0.91 -4.03
C PRO A 36 12.50 0.45 -3.13
N SER A 37 13.18 1.39 -2.49
CA SER A 37 14.06 1.06 -1.37
C SER A 37 13.23 0.68 -0.14
N PRO A 38 13.72 -0.24 0.71
CA PRO A 38 13.07 -0.54 1.99
C PRO A 38 12.92 0.72 2.85
N ILE A 39 11.83 0.76 3.61
CA ILE A 39 11.54 1.80 4.58
C ILE A 39 11.77 1.19 5.96
N GLY A 40 12.91 1.53 6.59
CA GLY A 40 13.39 0.78 7.74
C GLY A 40 13.69 -0.67 7.35
N ASP A 41 13.15 -1.61 8.12
CA ASP A 41 13.29 -3.06 7.87
C ASP A 41 12.19 -3.63 6.95
N TYR A 42 11.30 -2.78 6.43
CA TYR A 42 10.12 -3.22 5.70
C TYR A 42 10.19 -2.86 4.22
N GLU A 43 9.94 -3.86 3.38
CA GLU A 43 9.70 -3.64 1.96
C GLU A 43 8.33 -3.02 1.70
N VAL A 44 8.28 -2.24 0.63
CA VAL A 44 7.07 -1.65 0.05
C VAL A 44 7.03 -1.96 -1.44
N ASP A 45 5.84 -2.00 -2.01
CA ASP A 45 5.63 -2.40 -3.40
C ASP A 45 5.62 -1.21 -4.36
N ALA A 46 5.23 -0.04 -3.84
CA ALA A 46 5.22 1.21 -4.58
C ALA A 46 5.47 2.43 -3.69
N VAL A 47 6.05 3.47 -4.27
CA VAL A 47 6.15 4.81 -3.67
C VAL A 47 5.62 5.82 -4.67
N GLY A 48 4.78 6.72 -4.19
CA GLY A 48 4.24 7.81 -4.98
C GLY A 48 4.35 9.16 -4.28
N LYS A 49 4.01 10.22 -5.00
CA LYS A 49 4.12 11.60 -4.51
C LYS A 49 3.09 12.51 -5.16
N LEU A 50 2.57 13.42 -4.35
CA LEU A 50 1.79 14.57 -4.80
C LEU A 50 2.30 15.81 -4.06
N ASN A 51 2.92 16.75 -4.78
CA ASN A 51 3.56 17.93 -4.20
C ASN A 51 4.58 17.57 -3.10
N LYS A 52 4.29 17.91 -1.83
CA LYS A 52 5.15 17.58 -0.67
C LYS A 52 4.69 16.34 0.10
N LYS A 53 3.64 15.65 -0.37
CA LYS A 53 3.09 14.44 0.26
C LYS A 53 3.62 13.19 -0.42
N TYR A 54 4.07 12.22 0.37
CA TYR A 54 4.47 10.90 -0.12
C TYR A 54 3.40 9.87 0.22
N VAL A 55 3.28 8.87 -0.63
CA VAL A 55 2.46 7.69 -0.41
C VAL A 55 3.32 6.43 -0.49
N LEU A 56 2.95 5.44 0.30
CA LEU A 56 3.51 4.10 0.23
C LEU A 56 2.40 3.14 -0.17
N GLY A 57 2.75 2.14 -0.94
CA GLY A 57 1.84 1.10 -1.39
C GLY A 57 2.35 -0.27 -0.97
N LEU A 58 1.45 -1.08 -0.43
CA LEU A 58 1.71 -2.46 -0.03
C LEU A 58 0.54 -3.32 -0.49
N THR A 59 0.80 -4.32 -1.32
CA THR A 59 -0.18 -5.35 -1.68
C THR A 59 -0.13 -6.46 -0.62
N LEU A 60 -1.29 -6.91 -0.16
CA LEU A 60 -1.45 -7.92 0.87
C LEU A 60 -2.20 -9.11 0.31
N GLU A 61 -1.64 -10.29 0.54
CA GLU A 61 -2.30 -11.56 0.30
C GLU A 61 -2.85 -12.15 1.60
N LYS A 62 -3.49 -13.32 1.51
CA LYS A 62 -4.09 -13.98 2.66
C LYS A 62 -3.03 -14.31 3.71
N GLU A 63 -1.90 -14.81 3.26
CA GLU A 63 -0.74 -15.18 4.07
C GLU A 63 -0.16 -13.96 4.81
N ASP A 64 -0.23 -12.77 4.22
CA ASP A 64 0.20 -11.54 4.87
C ASP A 64 -0.77 -11.13 5.98
N ILE A 65 -2.08 -11.21 5.75
CA ILE A 65 -3.09 -10.82 6.74
C ILE A 65 -3.08 -11.77 7.94
N GLU A 66 -2.85 -13.07 7.69
CA GLU A 66 -2.74 -14.09 8.73
C GLU A 66 -1.39 -14.01 9.49
N ASN A 67 -0.40 -13.27 8.98
CA ASN A 67 0.90 -13.13 9.62
C ASN A 67 0.79 -12.24 10.87
N PRO A 68 1.16 -12.72 12.08
CA PRO A 68 1.06 -11.93 13.31
C PRO A 68 1.89 -10.64 13.30
N ASN A 69 2.91 -10.55 12.44
CA ASN A 69 3.76 -9.37 12.32
C ASN A 69 3.22 -8.28 11.37
N ILE A 70 2.15 -8.55 10.63
CA ILE A 70 1.64 -7.61 9.62
C ILE A 70 1.20 -6.29 10.24
N LEU A 71 0.56 -6.34 11.41
CA LEU A 71 0.10 -5.16 12.12
C LEU A 71 1.27 -4.24 12.50
N ARG A 72 2.41 -4.84 12.88
CA ARG A 72 3.64 -4.10 13.20
C ARG A 72 4.19 -3.41 11.94
N LYS A 73 4.22 -4.10 10.79
CA LYS A 73 4.62 -3.53 9.50
C LYS A 73 3.73 -2.37 9.09
N ILE A 74 2.40 -2.55 9.11
CA ILE A 74 1.42 -1.51 8.78
C ILE A 74 1.59 -0.31 9.71
N LYS A 75 1.65 -0.54 11.03
CA LYS A 75 1.82 0.52 12.04
C LYS A 75 3.11 1.32 11.84
N PHE A 76 4.21 0.65 11.50
CA PHE A 76 5.46 1.32 11.22
C PHE A 76 5.37 2.19 9.97
N LEU A 77 4.90 1.63 8.85
CA LEU A 77 4.80 2.33 7.57
C LEU A 77 3.85 3.52 7.61
N ALA A 78 2.67 3.37 8.24
CA ALA A 78 1.68 4.44 8.37
C ALA A 78 2.09 5.55 9.35
N ASN A 79 3.06 5.30 10.24
CA ASN A 79 3.63 6.33 11.12
C ASN A 79 4.74 7.15 10.45
N GLN A 80 5.22 6.74 9.28
CA GLN A 80 6.32 7.43 8.66
C GLN A 80 5.96 8.88 8.32
N LYS A 81 6.91 9.76 8.60
CA LYS A 81 6.84 11.17 8.25
C LYS A 81 7.76 11.41 7.06
N ASN A 82 7.37 12.33 6.19
CA ASN A 82 8.27 12.79 5.15
C ASN A 82 9.47 13.52 5.79
N LYS A 83 10.70 13.22 5.35
CA LYS A 83 11.91 13.94 5.79
C LYS A 83 11.79 15.47 5.67
N PHE A 84 10.99 15.95 4.72
CA PHE A 84 10.80 17.37 4.41
C PHE A 84 9.45 17.94 4.86
N SER A 85 8.59 17.14 5.51
CA SER A 85 7.27 17.57 5.96
C SER A 85 6.82 16.80 7.20
N LEU A 86 6.28 17.52 8.18
CA LEU A 86 5.62 16.91 9.34
C LEU A 86 4.36 16.10 8.99
N GLN A 87 3.92 16.15 7.72
CA GLN A 87 2.79 15.37 7.25
C GLN A 87 3.15 13.87 7.24
N LYS A 88 2.26 13.09 7.85
CA LYS A 88 2.32 11.63 7.80
C LYS A 88 2.13 11.16 6.37
N VAL A 89 2.79 10.05 6.05
CA VAL A 89 2.66 9.35 4.79
C VAL A 89 1.30 8.66 4.74
N THR A 90 0.62 8.72 3.59
CA THR A 90 -0.58 7.92 3.37
C THR A 90 -0.19 6.54 2.86
N LEU A 91 -0.68 5.49 3.52
CA LEU A 91 -0.40 4.10 3.18
C LEU A 91 -1.60 3.51 2.43
N PHE A 92 -1.38 3.09 1.20
CA PHE A 92 -2.35 2.31 0.44
C PHE A 92 -2.09 0.83 0.68
N LEU A 93 -3.12 0.13 1.14
CA LEU A 93 -3.13 -1.32 1.30
C LEU A 93 -3.99 -1.92 0.19
N GLY A 94 -3.34 -2.54 -0.78
CA GLY A 94 -4.02 -3.26 -1.85
C GLY A 94 -4.34 -4.67 -1.40
N CYS A 95 -5.60 -5.10 -1.42
CA CYS A 95 -5.97 -6.49 -1.14
C CYS A 95 -7.05 -6.97 -2.10
N PRO A 96 -7.20 -8.30 -2.29
CA PRO A 96 -8.41 -8.88 -2.88
C PRO A 96 -9.67 -8.47 -2.09
N ASP A 97 -10.80 -8.31 -2.77
CA ASP A 97 -12.05 -7.87 -2.13
C ASP A 97 -12.55 -8.86 -1.07
N GLU A 98 -12.31 -10.15 -1.29
CA GLU A 98 -12.64 -11.23 -0.35
C GLU A 98 -11.90 -11.13 0.99
N LEU A 99 -10.74 -10.45 1.02
CA LEU A 99 -9.93 -10.26 2.23
C LEU A 99 -10.14 -8.89 2.88
N ARG A 100 -10.98 -8.04 2.29
CA ARG A 100 -11.18 -6.65 2.73
C ARG A 100 -11.71 -6.58 4.16
N SER A 101 -12.71 -7.38 4.50
CA SER A 101 -13.33 -7.39 5.83
C SER A 101 -12.34 -7.81 6.93
N ASP A 102 -11.49 -8.79 6.61
CA ASP A 102 -10.45 -9.28 7.54
C ASP A 102 -9.39 -8.20 7.77
N LEU A 103 -8.96 -7.53 6.69
CA LEU A 103 -8.03 -6.41 6.78
C LEU A 103 -8.63 -5.24 7.57
N GLU A 104 -9.89 -4.86 7.32
CA GLU A 104 -10.58 -3.80 8.07
C GLU A 104 -10.63 -4.14 9.57
N SER A 105 -10.98 -5.39 9.91
CA SER A 105 -11.00 -5.88 11.29
C SER A 105 -9.63 -5.83 11.95
N LEU A 106 -8.57 -6.21 11.23
CA LEU A 106 -7.19 -6.10 11.69
C LEU A 106 -6.80 -4.63 11.96
N LEU A 107 -7.16 -3.70 11.06
CA LEU A 107 -6.85 -2.29 11.21
C LEU A 107 -7.55 -1.65 12.41
N LEU A 108 -8.67 -2.19 12.90
CA LEU A 108 -9.35 -1.68 14.10
C LEU A 108 -8.46 -1.72 15.35
N GLN A 109 -7.43 -2.55 15.37
CA GLN A 109 -6.44 -2.62 16.45
C GLN A 109 -5.44 -1.44 16.45
N LEU A 110 -5.43 -0.62 15.39
CA LEU A 110 -4.61 0.59 15.30
C LEU A 110 -5.36 1.80 15.86
N ASP A 111 -4.58 2.75 16.37
CA ASP A 111 -5.09 4.05 16.82
C ASP A 111 -5.80 4.79 15.67
N GLU A 112 -6.87 5.52 15.97
CA GLU A 112 -7.68 6.22 14.97
C GLU A 112 -6.86 7.18 14.10
N ASN A 113 -5.91 7.90 14.72
CA ASN A 113 -4.98 8.79 14.03
C ASN A 113 -4.09 8.08 12.99
N LEU A 114 -3.82 6.79 13.15
CA LEU A 114 -3.09 5.97 12.19
C LEU A 114 -4.01 5.50 11.08
N ARG A 115 -5.19 4.99 11.43
CA ARG A 115 -6.19 4.52 10.45
C ARG A 115 -6.59 5.59 9.45
N ASN A 116 -6.67 6.85 9.88
CA ASN A 116 -6.95 7.99 9.00
C ASN A 116 -5.90 8.22 7.89
N ASN A 117 -4.71 7.64 8.01
CA ASN A 117 -3.66 7.69 6.99
C ASN A 117 -3.59 6.41 6.14
N ILE A 118 -4.46 5.44 6.37
CA ILE A 118 -4.50 4.17 5.64
C ILE A 118 -5.70 4.19 4.69
N LYS A 119 -5.47 3.78 3.44
CA LYS A 119 -6.51 3.56 2.44
C LYS A 119 -6.47 2.12 1.97
N ILE A 120 -7.56 1.37 2.15
CA ILE A 120 -7.71 0.04 1.56
C ILE A 120 -8.23 0.19 0.14
N VAL A 121 -7.58 -0.49 -0.80
CA VAL A 121 -7.94 -0.47 -2.22
C VAL A 121 -8.06 -1.89 -2.77
N SER A 122 -8.99 -2.10 -3.69
CA SER A 122 -9.13 -3.40 -4.35
C SER A 122 -8.01 -3.61 -5.35
N THR A 123 -7.40 -4.80 -5.30
CA THR A 123 -6.45 -5.29 -6.31
C THR A 123 -7.05 -6.36 -7.22
N SER A 124 -8.35 -6.66 -7.06
CA SER A 124 -9.09 -7.51 -7.99
C SER A 124 -9.19 -6.80 -9.34
N LEU A 125 -8.78 -7.46 -10.42
CA LEU A 125 -9.04 -6.97 -11.77
C LEU A 125 -10.54 -7.16 -12.07
N ASN A 126 -11.33 -6.10 -11.90
CA ASN A 126 -12.61 -6.01 -12.59
C ASN A 126 -12.30 -5.68 -14.05
N ASN A 127 -12.58 -6.63 -14.94
CA ASN A 127 -12.58 -6.38 -16.38
C ASN A 127 -13.72 -5.41 -16.68
N ASP A 128 -13.42 -4.12 -16.78
CA ASP A 128 -14.26 -3.17 -17.51
C ASP A 128 -14.10 -3.38 -19.02
#